data_AF-A0A174KBD7-F1
#
_entry.id   AF-A0A174KBD7-F1
#
_cell.length_a   1.000
_cell.length_b   1.000
_cell.length_c   1.000
_cell.angle_alpha   90.00
_cell.angle_beta   90.00
_cell.angle_gamma   90.00
#
_symmetry.space_group_name_H-M   'P 1'
#
loop_
_entity.id
_entity.type
_entity.pdbx_description
1 polymer ?
#
loop_
_entity_poly.entity_id
_entity_poly.type
_entity_poly.pdbx_seq_one_letter_code
_entity_poly.pdbx_strand_id
1 'polypeptide(L)'
;MSSYYTIIGKSVKCPQYNRNVVLSAKYRFTDNPENEYEVKFSYATCPIVENSKLHKDEQCEDYKYLNCFNPHCQHLDDFPQIWDSRKHL
;
A
#
# COMPACT_ATOMS: atom_id res chain seq x y z
N MET A 1 -20.10 -12.69 -6.18
CA MET A 1 -19.17 -13.13 -5.11
C MET A 1 -18.31 -11.94 -4.76
N SER A 2 -18.44 -11.42 -3.53
CA SER A 2 -17.58 -10.33 -3.05
C SER A 2 -16.16 -10.89 -2.94
N SER A 3 -15.28 -10.56 -3.87
CA SER A 3 -13.87 -10.93 -3.78
C SER A 3 -13.28 -10.27 -2.53
N TYR A 4 -13.07 -11.07 -1.49
CA TYR A 4 -12.46 -10.63 -0.24
C TYR A 4 -11.06 -10.07 -0.54
N TYR A 5 -10.72 -8.96 0.10
CA TYR A 5 -9.40 -8.34 -0.02
C TYR A 5 -8.89 -8.00 1.37
N THR A 6 -7.57 -7.90 1.48
CA THR A 6 -6.89 -7.38 2.66
C THR A 6 -5.92 -6.27 2.26
N ILE A 7 -5.59 -5.41 3.22
CA ILE A 7 -4.59 -4.36 3.05
C ILE A 7 -3.46 -4.65 4.04
N ILE A 8 -2.25 -4.78 3.51
CA ILE A 8 -1.03 -5.01 4.30
C ILE A 8 -0.15 -3.77 4.21
N GLY A 9 0.28 -3.27 5.37
CA GLY A 9 1.21 -2.14 5.47
C GLY A 9 2.65 -2.60 5.38
N LYS A 10 3.51 -1.85 4.67
CA LYS A 10 4.98 -2.02 4.66
C LYS A 10 5.65 -0.67 4.92
N SER A 11 6.54 -0.61 5.91
CA SER A 11 7.29 0.60 6.23
C SER A 11 8.47 0.77 5.27
N VAL A 12 8.56 1.93 4.62
CA VAL A 12 9.68 2.27 3.72
C VAL A 12 10.16 3.69 3.98
N LYS A 13 11.42 3.96 3.61
CA LYS A 13 11.98 5.31 3.67
C LYS A 13 11.66 6.06 2.37
N CYS A 14 10.84 7.11 2.44
CA CYS A 14 10.50 7.92 1.28
C CYS A 14 11.76 8.64 0.76
N PRO A 15 12.13 8.48 -0.53
CA PRO A 15 13.36 9.07 -1.08
C PRO A 15 13.30 10.59 -1.18
N GLN A 16 12.11 11.18 -1.40
CA GLN A 16 11.96 12.62 -1.57
C GLN A 16 11.99 13.38 -0.23
N TYR A 17 11.36 12.81 0.80
CA TYR A 17 11.18 13.49 2.10
C TYR A 17 12.06 12.93 3.21
N ASN A 18 12.88 11.91 2.92
CA ASN A 18 13.80 11.26 3.86
C ASN A 18 13.11 10.81 5.18
N ARG A 19 11.82 10.47 5.12
CA ARG A 19 10.99 10.05 6.25
C ARG A 19 10.43 8.65 6.06
N ASN A 20 10.15 7.95 7.16
CA ASN A 20 9.44 6.67 7.10
C ASN A 20 7.96 6.92 6.77
N VAL A 21 7.45 6.16 5.81
CA VAL A 21 6.04 6.13 5.42
C VAL A 21 5.57 4.68 5.35
N VAL A 22 4.30 4.44 5.67
CA VAL A 22 3.70 3.11 5.53
C VAL A 22 2.97 3.07 4.20
N LEU A 23 3.47 2.25 3.28
CA LEU A 23 2.80 1.94 2.03
C LEU A 23 1.68 0.94 2.28
N SER A 24 0.56 1.08 1.59
CA SER A 24 -0.59 0.20 1.71
C SER A 24 -0.69 -0.67 0.47
N ALA A 25 -0.46 -1.97 0.61
CA ALA A 25 -0.63 -2.93 -0.46
C ALA A 25 -1.97 -3.66 -0.34
N LYS A 26 -2.76 -3.61 -1.42
CA LYS A 26 -4.01 -4.34 -1.54
C LYS A 26 -3.74 -5.71 -2.14
N TYR A 27 -4.27 -6.72 -1.47
CA TYR A 27 -4.20 -8.11 -1.87
C TYR A 27 -5.60 -8.72 -1.97
N ARG A 28 -5.79 -9.68 -2.87
CA ARG A 28 -7.03 -10.46 -3.03
C ARG A 28 -6.80 -11.89 -2.61
N PHE A 29 -7.73 -12.50 -1.89
CA PHE A 29 -7.64 -13.92 -1.56
C PHE A 29 -7.72 -14.78 -2.84
N THR A 30 -6.94 -15.85 -2.90
CA THR A 30 -6.83 -16.72 -4.08
C THR A 30 -7.77 -17.93 -4.05
N ASP A 31 -8.54 -18.09 -2.96
CA ASP A 31 -9.37 -19.28 -2.69
C ASP A 31 -8.56 -20.59 -2.74
N ASN A 32 -7.27 -20.55 -2.40
CA ASN A 32 -6.40 -21.72 -2.37
C ASN A 32 -6.88 -22.72 -1.30
N PRO A 33 -7.27 -23.97 -1.67
CA PRO A 33 -7.77 -24.96 -0.72
C PRO A 33 -6.70 -25.47 0.28
N GLU A 34 -5.41 -25.33 -0.04
CA GLU A 34 -4.30 -25.71 0.85
C GLU A 34 -3.90 -24.57 1.81
N ASN A 35 -4.22 -23.33 1.46
CA ASN A 35 -3.96 -22.15 2.28
C ASN A 35 -5.03 -21.08 2.08
N GLU A 36 -6.07 -21.09 2.93
CA GLU A 36 -7.16 -20.12 2.89
C GLU A 36 -6.71 -18.66 3.10
N TYR A 37 -5.51 -18.44 3.66
CA TYR A 37 -4.94 -17.12 3.89
C TYR A 37 -4.02 -16.65 2.76
N GLU A 38 -3.87 -17.44 1.70
CA GLU A 38 -3.10 -17.04 0.53
C GLU A 38 -3.78 -15.88 -0.18
N VAL A 39 -2.97 -14.86 -0.45
CA VAL A 39 -3.42 -13.66 -1.12
C VAL A 39 -2.47 -13.27 -2.26
N LYS A 40 -3.04 -12.70 -3.31
CA LYS A 40 -2.34 -12.22 -4.50
C LYS A 40 -2.31 -10.71 -4.56
N PHE A 41 -1.13 -10.16 -4.82
CA PHE A 41 -0.92 -8.73 -4.95
C PHE A 41 -1.80 -8.14 -6.05
N SER A 42 -2.43 -7.00 -5.76
CA SER A 42 -3.19 -6.23 -6.75
C SER A 42 -2.49 -4.92 -7.10
N TYR A 43 -2.27 -4.07 -6.10
CA TYR A 43 -1.55 -2.81 -6.25
C TYR A 43 -1.15 -2.29 -4.87
N ALA A 44 -0.22 -1.34 -4.83
CA ALA A 44 0.13 -0.60 -3.63
C ALA A 44 -0.11 0.90 -3.81
N THR A 45 -0.27 1.61 -2.70
CA THR A 45 -0.40 3.07 -2.68
C THR A 45 0.55 3.70 -1.66
N CYS A 46 0.94 4.94 -1.95
CA CYS A 46 1.74 5.77 -1.05
C CYS A 46 0.81 6.80 -0.38
N PRO A 47 0.85 6.96 0.96
CA PRO A 47 -0.03 7.88 1.65
C PRO A 47 0.18 9.33 1.20
N ILE A 48 1.40 9.73 0.85
CA ILE A 48 1.67 11.08 0.32
C ILE A 48 0.95 11.30 -1.02
N VAL A 49 1.02 10.30 -1.92
CA VAL A 49 0.39 10.39 -3.25
C VAL A 49 -1.13 10.41 -3.11
N GLU A 50 -1.71 9.52 -2.31
CA GLU A 50 -3.16 9.47 -2.13
C GLU A 50 -3.68 10.71 -1.40
N ASN A 51 -2.98 11.18 -0.36
CA ASN A 51 -3.35 12.39 0.37
C ASN A 51 -3.31 13.63 -0.53
N SER A 52 -2.33 13.74 -1.43
CA SER A 52 -2.22 14.88 -2.36
C SER A 52 -3.38 15.01 -3.35
N LYS A 53 -4.18 13.94 -3.55
CA LYS A 53 -5.36 13.95 -4.42
C LYS A 53 -6.60 14.54 -3.73
N LEU A 54 -6.60 14.62 -2.40
CA LEU A 54 -7.71 15.13 -1.60
C LEU A 54 -7.71 16.66 -1.55
N HIS A 55 -8.88 17.26 -1.30
CA HIS A 55 -8.96 18.70 -1.04
C HIS A 55 -8.15 19.04 0.23
N LYS A 56 -7.61 20.26 0.32
CA LYS A 56 -6.69 20.67 1.42
C LYS A 56 -7.30 20.47 2.81
N ASP A 57 -8.61 20.60 2.94
CA ASP A 57 -9.33 20.43 4.20
C ASP A 57 -9.56 18.96 4.58
N GLU A 58 -9.44 18.05 3.61
CA GLU A 58 -9.61 16.60 3.78
C GLU A 58 -8.26 15.87 3.91
N GLN A 59 -7.16 16.58 3.66
CA GLN A 59 -5.81 16.04 3.80
C GLN A 59 -5.47 15.76 5.26
N CYS A 60 -4.94 14.57 5.50
CA CYS A 60 -4.34 14.22 6.79
C CYS A 60 -3.15 15.15 7.08
N GLU A 61 -3.10 15.68 8.30
CA GLU A 61 -2.09 16.65 8.75
C GLU A 61 -0.65 16.14 8.55
N ASP A 62 -0.40 14.85 8.76
CA ASP A 62 0.94 14.24 8.61
C ASP A 62 1.51 14.34 7.19
N TYR A 63 0.64 14.47 6.18
CA TYR A 63 1.01 14.52 4.77
C TYR A 63 0.43 15.74 4.05
N LYS A 64 -0.07 16.71 4.80
CA LYS A 64 -0.74 17.88 4.25
C LYS A 64 0.24 18.73 3.45
N TYR A 65 -0.21 19.19 2.29
CA TYR A 65 0.60 19.94 1.31
C TYR A 65 1.82 19.17 0.75
N LEU A 66 2.00 17.89 1.08
CA LEU A 66 3.04 17.08 0.46
C LEU A 66 2.58 16.61 -0.93
N ASN A 67 3.54 16.47 -1.83
CA ASN A 67 3.36 16.01 -3.20
C ASN A 67 4.53 15.07 -3.55
N CYS A 68 4.28 13.99 -4.28
CA CYS A 68 5.34 13.15 -4.80
C CYS A 68 5.60 13.43 -6.29
N PHE A 69 6.83 13.81 -6.64
CA PHE A 69 7.22 13.97 -8.06
C PHE A 69 7.41 12.64 -8.79
N ASN A 70 7.49 11.53 -8.04
CA ASN A 70 7.55 10.18 -8.58
C ASN A 70 6.37 9.33 -8.06
N PRO A 71 5.18 9.43 -8.67
CA PRO A 71 4.01 8.66 -8.23
C PRO A 71 4.17 7.15 -8.45
N HIS A 72 5.01 6.74 -9.40
CA HIS A 72 5.38 5.33 -9.65
C HIS A 72 6.70 4.98 -8.95
N CYS A 73 6.76 5.25 -7.65
CA CYS A 73 7.93 4.93 -6.84
C CYS A 73 8.19 3.42 -6.81
N GLN A 74 9.45 3.00 -6.99
CA GLN A 74 9.87 1.58 -6.99
C GLN A 74 9.40 0.77 -5.77
N HIS A 75 9.21 1.43 -4.62
CA HIS A 75 8.73 0.77 -3.42
C HIS A 75 7.28 0.29 -3.53
N LEU A 76 6.50 0.80 -4.49
CA LEU A 76 5.14 0.33 -4.77
C LEU A 76 5.11 -0.99 -5.53
N ASP A 77 6.20 -1.34 -6.21
CA ASP A 77 6.35 -2.61 -6.95
C ASP A 77 7.11 -3.68 -6.14
N ASP A 78 7.72 -3.30 -5.01
CA ASP A 78 8.49 -4.17 -4.11
C ASP A 78 7.59 -4.89 -3.10
N PHE A 79 6.54 -5.55 -3.60
CA PHE A 79 5.61 -6.35 -2.82
C PHE A 79 5.57 -7.79 -3.37
N PRO A 80 5.54 -8.82 -2.48
CA PRO A 80 5.42 -10.21 -2.91
C PRO A 80 4.16 -10.44 -3.74
N GLN A 81 4.28 -11.11 -4.89
CA GLN A 81 3.13 -11.38 -5.76
C GLN A 81 2.10 -12.31 -5.11
N ILE A 82 2.57 -13.28 -4.32
CA ILE A 82 1.77 -14.19 -3.51
C ILE A 82 2.27 -14.10 -2.07
N TRP A 83 1.36 -14.03 -1.11
CA TRP A 83 1.67 -13.87 0.30
C TRP A 83 0.67 -14.61 1.20
N ASP A 84 1.05 -14.88 2.45
CA ASP A 84 0.12 -15.34 3.48
C ASP A 84 -0.31 -14.13 4.32
N SER A 85 -1.59 -13.79 4.29
CA SER A 85 -2.15 -12.59 4.93
C SER A 85 -1.96 -12.51 6.44
N ARG A 86 -1.58 -13.61 7.10
CA ARG A 86 -1.27 -13.63 8.55
C ARG A 86 0.15 -13.19 8.86
N LYS A 87 1.03 -13.08 7.85
CA LYS A 87 2.43 -12.68 8.01
C LYS A 87 2.60 -11.17 7.82
N HIS A 88 3.47 -10.57 8.63
CA HIS A 88 3.85 -9.16 8.51
C HIS A 88 4.89 -8.94 7.39
N LEU A 89 4.84 -7.76 6.76
CA LEU A 89 5.79 -7.27 5.75
C LEU A 89 6.69 -6.16 6.29
#